data_AF-T1B6X0-F1
#
_entry.id   AF-T1B6X0-F1
#
_cell.length_a   1.000
_cell.length_b   1.000
_cell.length_c   1.000
_cell.angle_alpha   90.00
_cell.angle_beta   90.00
_cell.angle_gamma   90.00
#
_symmetry.space_group_name_H-M   'P 1'
#
loop_
_entity.id
_entity.type
_entity.pdbx_description
1 polymer ?
#
loop_
_entity_poly.entity_id
_entity_poly.type
_entity_poly.pdbx_seq_one_letter_code
_entity_poly.pdbx_strand_id
1 'polypeptide(L)'
;KFVGALHGKKAKRGVFLTTSTFSKDALDYVNDIDSKIVLIDGQRLAELMFEYGVGVSTVNSYDVKRIDSDFFEDDEGLGSSMEEVSSEPR
;
A
#
# COMPACT_ATOMS: atom_id res chain seq x y z
N LYS A 1 -28.04 14.52 -15.27
CA LYS A 1 -28.64 13.16 -15.30
C LYS A 1 -27.67 12.19 -15.99
N PHE A 2 -27.16 11.18 -15.29
CA PHE A 2 -26.18 10.21 -15.84
C PHE A 2 -26.83 8.97 -16.47
N VAL A 3 -27.77 8.33 -15.78
CA VAL A 3 -28.45 7.11 -16.30
C VAL A 3 -29.14 7.35 -17.64
N GLY A 4 -29.80 8.50 -17.80
CA GLY A 4 -30.40 8.88 -19.09
C GLY A 4 -29.37 8.98 -20.23
N ALA A 5 -28.16 9.47 -19.95
CA ALA A 5 -27.08 9.51 -20.93
C ALA A 5 -26.54 8.10 -21.24
N LEU A 6 -26.45 7.23 -20.23
CA LEU A 6 -26.01 5.83 -20.36
C LEU A 6 -26.96 5.03 -21.27
N HIS A 7 -28.27 5.15 -21.04
CA HIS A 7 -29.30 4.53 -21.88
C HIS A 7 -29.31 5.09 -23.30
N GLY A 8 -29.10 6.40 -23.46
CA GLY A 8 -28.97 7.03 -24.78
C GLY A 8 -27.81 6.47 -25.61
N LYS A 9 -26.78 5.92 -24.97
CA LYS A 9 -25.65 5.23 -25.62
C LYS A 9 -25.82 3.72 -25.70
N LYS A 10 -26.99 3.17 -25.34
CA LYS A 10 -27.26 1.72 -25.27
C LYS A 10 -26.26 0.96 -24.39
N ALA A 11 -25.63 1.64 -23.43
CA ALA A 11 -24.66 1.03 -22.53
C ALA A 11 -25.38 0.34 -21.36
N LYS A 12 -24.92 -0.88 -21.03
CA LYS A 12 -25.45 -1.69 -19.91
C LYS A 12 -24.63 -1.57 -18.62
N ARG A 13 -23.46 -0.93 -18.71
CA ARG A 13 -22.52 -0.76 -17.59
C ARG A 13 -22.00 0.66 -17.56
N GLY A 14 -21.87 1.23 -16.37
CA GLY A 14 -21.31 2.56 -16.18
C GLY A 14 -20.60 2.69 -14.84
N VAL A 15 -19.70 3.65 -14.75
CA VAL A 15 -19.08 4.05 -13.48
C VAL A 15 -19.44 5.51 -13.24
N PHE A 16 -19.95 5.81 -12.05
CA PHE A 16 -20.18 7.19 -11.62
C PHE A 16 -19.22 7.52 -10.48
N LEU A 17 -18.47 8.60 -10.64
CA LEU A 17 -17.49 9.08 -9.67
C LEU A 17 -17.93 10.44 -9.10
N THR A 18 -17.69 10.66 -7.81
CA THR A 18 -17.84 11.97 -7.15
C THR A 18 -16.79 12.13 -6.06
N THR A 19 -16.46 13.37 -5.71
CA THR A 19 -15.58 13.68 -4.56
C THR A 19 -16.35 13.77 -3.24
N SER A 20 -17.68 13.69 -3.28
CA SER A 20 -18.57 13.68 -2.11
C SER A 20 -19.12 12.28 -1.84
N THR A 21 -20.08 12.15 -0.94
CA THR A 21 -20.84 10.90 -0.74
C THR A 21 -22.10 10.86 -1.61
N PHE A 22 -22.63 9.66 -1.85
CA PHE A 22 -23.95 9.48 -2.44
C PHE A 22 -25.03 9.56 -1.37
N SER A 23 -26.20 10.10 -1.73
CA SER A 23 -27.38 9.97 -0.87
C SER A 23 -27.89 8.53 -0.86
N LYS A 24 -28.63 8.18 0.18
CA LYS A 24 -29.31 6.87 0.26
C LYS A 24 -30.18 6.62 -0.99
N ASP A 25 -30.99 7.60 -1.38
CA ASP A 25 -31.84 7.50 -2.57
C ASP A 25 -31.05 7.20 -3.85
N ALA A 26 -29.82 7.71 -3.99
CA ALA A 26 -28.97 7.43 -5.14
C ALA A 26 -28.42 5.99 -5.13
N LEU A 27 -28.08 5.47 -3.94
CA LEU A 27 -27.67 4.07 -3.76
C LEU A 27 -28.85 3.13 -4.08
N ASP A 28 -30.02 3.41 -3.49
CA ASP A 28 -31.23 2.62 -3.67
C ASP A 28 -31.66 2.63 -5.16
N TYR A 29 -31.66 3.81 -5.80
CA TYR A 29 -31.98 3.94 -7.22
C TYR A 29 -31.08 3.10 -8.14
N VAL A 30 -29.78 2.97 -7.83
CA VAL A 30 -28.87 2.16 -8.64
C VAL A 30 -29.08 0.66 -8.44
N ASN A 31 -29.56 0.24 -7.26
CA ASN A 31 -29.91 -1.15 -7.00
C ASN A 31 -31.18 -1.60 -7.73
N ASP A 32 -32.10 -0.66 -8.00
CA ASP A 32 -33.42 -0.95 -8.59
C ASP A 32 -33.44 -0.96 -10.13
N ILE A 33 -32.35 -0.54 -10.79
CA ILE A 33 -32.28 -0.47 -12.25
C ILE A 33 -31.51 -1.67 -12.85
N ASP A 34 -31.90 -2.06 -14.07
CA ASP A 34 -31.24 -3.17 -14.79
C ASP A 34 -29.78 -2.86 -15.20
N SER A 35 -29.43 -1.58 -15.31
CA SER A 35 -28.09 -1.15 -15.69
C SER A 35 -27.11 -1.38 -14.54
N LYS A 36 -25.98 -2.05 -14.80
CA LYS A 36 -24.93 -2.25 -13.79
C LYS A 36 -24.10 -0.98 -13.64
N ILE A 37 -24.40 -0.19 -12.62
CA ILE A 37 -23.65 1.04 -12.34
C ILE A 37 -22.81 0.84 -11.09
N VAL A 38 -21.51 1.09 -11.21
CA VAL A 38 -20.60 1.16 -10.06
C VAL A 38 -20.55 2.60 -9.58
N LEU A 39 -20.79 2.78 -8.28
CA LEU A 39 -20.69 4.07 -7.61
C LEU A 39 -19.34 4.13 -6.88
N ILE A 40 -18.54 5.16 -7.17
CA ILE A 40 -17.28 5.45 -6.49
C ILE A 40 -17.42 6.84 -5.88
N ASP A 41 -17.48 6.88 -4.54
CA ASP A 41 -17.58 8.11 -3.79
C ASP A 41 -16.20 8.69 -3.46
N GLY A 42 -16.17 9.83 -2.77
CA GLY A 42 -14.94 10.54 -2.46
C GLY A 42 -13.95 9.71 -1.64
N GLN A 43 -14.43 8.92 -0.68
CA GLN A 43 -13.56 8.08 0.14
C GLN A 43 -12.94 6.97 -0.71
N ARG A 44 -13.76 6.21 -1.45
CA ARG A 44 -13.24 5.14 -2.29
C ARG A 44 -12.34 5.68 -3.41
N LEU A 45 -12.66 6.84 -3.95
CA LEU A 45 -11.81 7.53 -4.93
C LEU A 45 -10.44 7.87 -4.34
N ALA A 46 -10.39 8.41 -3.12
CA ALA A 46 -9.12 8.74 -2.45
C ALA A 46 -8.28 7.49 -2.14
N GLU A 47 -8.91 6.40 -1.71
CA GLU A 47 -8.23 5.10 -1.51
C GLU A 47 -7.59 4.62 -2.82
N LEU A 48 -8.33 4.65 -3.93
CA LEU A 48 -7.83 4.25 -5.25
C LEU A 48 -6.71 5.19 -5.73
N MET A 49 -6.84 6.49 -5.50
CA MET A 49 -5.78 7.46 -5.82
C MET A 49 -4.49 7.14 -5.07
N PHE A 50 -4.59 6.80 -3.79
CA PHE A 50 -3.44 6.42 -2.98
C PHE A 50 -2.84 5.08 -3.43
N GLU A 51 -3.69 4.06 -3.61
CA GLU A 51 -3.28 2.70 -4.02
C GLU A 51 -2.54 2.70 -5.37
N TYR A 52 -3.03 3.47 -6.34
CA TYR A 52 -2.46 3.53 -7.69
C TYR A 52 -1.53 4.72 -7.93
N GLY A 53 -1.26 5.55 -6.92
CA GLY A 53 -0.37 6.71 -7.05
C GLY A 53 -0.90 7.82 -7.97
N VAL A 54 -2.22 7.95 -8.13
CA VAL A 54 -2.83 8.97 -9.00
C VAL A 54 -3.05 10.26 -8.23
N GLY A 55 -2.39 11.34 -8.67
CA GLY A 55 -2.58 12.68 -8.10
C GLY A 55 -2.08 12.83 -6.66
N VAL A 56 -1.23 11.90 -6.20
CA VAL A 56 -0.58 11.93 -4.89
C VAL A 56 0.93 11.98 -5.06
N SER A 57 1.62 12.50 -4.06
CA SER A 57 3.08 12.52 -3.98
C SER A 57 3.51 11.96 -2.63
N THR A 58 4.56 11.13 -2.61
CA THR A 58 5.17 10.68 -1.36
C THR A 58 5.76 11.87 -0.62
N VAL A 59 5.29 12.11 0.60
CA VAL A 59 5.79 13.21 1.44
C VAL A 59 6.97 12.75 2.29
N ASN A 60 6.91 11.53 2.85
CA ASN A 60 7.96 10.94 3.67
C ASN A 60 8.05 9.42 3.41
N SER A 61 9.26 8.89 3.54
CA SER A 61 9.53 7.45 3.62
C SER A 61 10.39 7.19 4.86
N TYR A 62 10.14 6.10 5.56
CA TYR A 62 10.89 5.71 6.75
C TYR A 62 11.42 4.30 6.58
N ASP A 63 12.74 4.16 6.74
CA ASP A 63 13.37 2.85 6.73
C ASP A 63 13.33 2.27 8.14
N VAL A 64 12.73 1.09 8.28
CA VAL A 64 12.79 0.31 9.52
C VAL A 64 14.00 -0.61 9.42
N LYS A 65 15.04 -0.31 10.21
CA LYS A 65 16.26 -1.11 10.29
C LYS A 65 16.26 -1.97 11.55
N ARG A 66 16.74 -3.20 11.44
CA ARG A 66 16.98 -4.10 12.56
C ARG A 66 18.49 -4.29 12.74
N ILE A 67 18.94 -4.37 13.99
CA ILE A 67 20.32 -4.73 14.31
C ILE A 67 20.53 -6.19 13.92
N ASP A 68 21.55 -6.43 13.11
CA ASP A 68 22.03 -7.75 12.74
C ASP A 68 22.98 -8.23 13.84
N SER A 69 22.53 -9.13 14.71
CA SER A 69 23.32 -9.65 15.84
C SER A 69 24.57 -10.38 15.37
N ASP A 70 24.43 -11.17 14.30
CA ASP A 70 25.44 -12.11 13.83
C ASP A 70 26.66 -11.34 13.29
N PHE A 71 26.44 -10.15 12.70
CA PHE A 71 27.51 -9.24 12.30
C PHE A 71 28.38 -8.76 13.49
N PHE A 72 27.82 -8.67 14.70
CA PHE A 72 28.53 -8.15 15.88
C PHE A 72 29.05 -9.23 16.84
N GLU A 73 28.83 -10.52 16.56
CA GLU A 73 29.29 -11.63 17.42
C GLU A 73 30.74 -12.08 17.14
N ASP A 74 31.34 -11.68 16.01
CA ASP A 74 32.66 -12.16 15.55
C ASP A 74 33.90 -11.40 16.12
N ASP A 75 33.74 -10.42 17.03
CA ASP A 75 34.86 -9.60 17.55
C ASP A 75 35.50 -10.10 18.87
N GLU A 76 35.11 -11.27 19.38
CA GLU A 76 35.65 -11.84 20.64
C GLU A 76 36.81 -12.86 20.43
N GLY A 77 37.39 -12.94 19.23
CA GLY A 77 38.18 -14.11 18.80
C GLY A 77 39.71 -13.99 18.61
N LEU A 78 40.34 -12.83 18.82
CA LEU A 78 41.79 -12.67 18.57
C LEU A 78 42.57 -12.28 19.83
N GLY A 79 42.55 -13.17 20.82
CA GLY A 79 43.24 -12.94 22.10
C GLY A 79 43.63 -14.21 22.84
N SER A 80 43.98 -15.31 22.18
CA SER A 80 44.63 -16.44 22.87
C SER A 80 45.49 -17.31 21.95
N SER A 81 46.69 -16.82 21.65
CA SER A 81 47.81 -17.71 21.34
C SER A 81 49.04 -17.15 22.04
N MET A 82 49.12 -17.44 23.34
CA MET A 82 50.36 -17.37 24.10
C MET A 82 51.26 -18.48 23.56
N GLU A 83 52.36 -18.08 22.92
CA GLU A 83 53.41 -18.97 22.42
C GLU A 83 54.12 -19.60 23.64
N GLU A 84 53.95 -20.92 23.83
CA GLU A 84 54.70 -21.67 24.83
C GLU A 84 56.19 -21.67 24.44
N VAL A 85 56.98 -20.78 25.04
CA VAL A 85 58.43 -20.84 24.97
C VAL A 85 58.90 -22.02 25.82
N SER A 86 59.12 -23.17 25.17
CA SER A 86 59.80 -24.30 25.80
C SER A 86 61.24 -23.89 26.12
N SER A 87 61.58 -23.82 27.40
CA SER A 87 62.96 -23.66 27.85
C SER A 87 63.55 -25.03 28.16
N GLU A 88 64.48 -25.49 27.33
CA GLU A 88 65.33 -26.65 27.63
C GLU A 88 66.62 -26.18 28.34
N PRO A 89 67.04 -26.83 29.44
CA PRO A 89 68.30 -26.51 30.09
C PRO A 89 69.45 -27.42 29.61
N ARG A 90 70.55 -26.73 29.25
CA ARG A 90 71.96 -27.17 29.01
C ARG A 90 72.35 -27.53 27.58
#